data_AF-A0A2K9LM10-F1
#
_entry.id   AF-A0A2K9LM10-F1
#
_cell.length_a   1.000
_cell.length_b   1.000
_cell.length_c   1.000
_cell.angle_alpha   90.00
_cell.angle_beta   90.00
_cell.angle_gamma   90.00
#
_symmetry.space_group_name_H-M   'P 1'
#
loop_
_entity.id
_entity.type
_entity.pdbx_description
1 polymer ?
#
loop_
_entity_poly.entity_id
_entity_poly.type
_entity_poly.pdbx_seq_one_letter_code
_entity_poly.pdbx_strand_id
1 'polypeptide(L)'
;MAFVFVAKIDEFVNAGFKVFEKLLNFVHRIWSQFLFSMLHQVLWRHYGPFLFRAEPHIKLSPIPGFATSYGVLQCLGVLNFGKIAMSSQSEDILDFYELEAELQKIEALATPSEAHGILCGQLSAGFKSDQMVWLKEYLPNLGVKGEPWENTRDWFFQLHKFTLEELVDDQFNFMPLLPDDEDPLDARLGALAEWCSGFLAGFGGAGARKPEEFTEDALTALRDIQQISQVDPEIDEEEDGEAAYFEVLEYVRMAALMIFTEFALDRDSVVPPGATIH
;
A
#
# COMPACT_ATOMS: atom_id res chain seq x y z
N MET A 1 25.23 34.76 -21.96
CA MET A 1 24.52 34.26 -20.76
C MET A 1 23.15 33.67 -21.10
N ALA A 2 22.37 34.27 -22.00
CA ALA A 2 21.07 33.73 -22.44
C ALA A 2 21.13 32.36 -23.18
N PHE A 3 22.20 32.08 -23.93
CA PHE A 3 22.35 30.81 -24.67
C PHE A 3 22.60 29.57 -23.77
N VAL A 4 23.10 29.76 -22.55
CA VAL A 4 23.32 28.64 -21.60
C VAL A 4 22.04 28.29 -20.84
N PHE A 5 21.07 29.21 -20.78
CA PHE A 5 19.80 29.03 -20.10
C PHE A 5 18.79 28.26 -20.98
N VAL A 6 18.73 28.59 -22.27
CA VAL A 6 17.89 27.87 -23.25
C VAL A 6 18.34 26.40 -23.42
N ALA A 7 19.65 26.14 -23.44
CA ALA A 7 20.17 24.77 -23.53
C ALA A 7 19.83 23.89 -22.31
N LYS A 8 19.62 24.50 -21.14
CA LYS A 8 19.30 23.79 -19.90
C LYS A 8 17.81 23.47 -19.78
N ILE A 9 16.96 24.29 -20.39
CA ILE A 9 15.53 24.04 -20.56
C ILE A 9 15.31 22.92 -21.59
N ASP A 10 16.06 22.92 -22.69
CA ASP A 10 16.00 21.84 -23.69
C ASP A 10 16.48 20.49 -23.13
N GLU A 11 17.43 20.47 -22.19
CA GLU A 11 17.83 19.25 -21.46
C GLU A 11 16.74 18.77 -20.50
N PHE A 12 16.01 19.68 -19.84
CA PHE A 12 14.92 19.36 -18.90
C PHE A 12 13.69 18.82 -19.63
N VAL A 13 13.31 19.43 -20.76
CA VAL A 13 12.19 18.99 -21.61
C VAL A 13 12.51 17.65 -22.29
N ASN A 14 13.75 17.44 -22.75
CA ASN A 14 14.16 16.15 -23.30
C ASN A 14 14.30 15.04 -22.23
N ALA A 15 14.59 15.39 -20.98
CA ALA A 15 14.58 14.45 -19.87
C ALA A 15 13.15 14.02 -19.53
N GLY A 16 12.20 14.96 -19.45
CA GLY A 16 10.78 14.67 -19.27
C GLY A 16 10.19 13.81 -20.39
N PHE A 17 10.53 14.09 -21.65
CA PHE A 17 10.06 13.30 -22.79
C PHE A 17 10.62 11.85 -22.80
N LYS A 18 11.87 11.66 -22.35
CA LYS A 18 12.47 10.31 -22.22
C LYS A 18 11.91 9.53 -21.03
N VAL A 19 11.50 10.21 -19.96
CA VAL A 19 10.79 9.61 -18.83
C VAL A 19 9.38 9.21 -19.28
N PHE A 20 8.67 10.08 -20.00
CA PHE A 20 7.36 9.78 -20.61
C PHE A 20 7.42 8.59 -21.58
N GLU A 21 8.40 8.54 -22.49
CA GLU A 21 8.54 7.42 -23.44
C GLU A 21 8.89 6.09 -22.71
N LYS A 22 9.63 6.15 -21.61
CA LYS A 22 9.90 4.97 -20.76
C LYS A 22 8.69 4.56 -19.94
N LEU A 23 7.91 5.51 -19.42
CA LEU A 23 6.65 5.28 -18.69
C LEU A 23 5.60 4.66 -19.60
N LEU A 24 5.45 5.15 -20.83
CA LEU A 24 4.49 4.62 -21.80
C LEU A 24 4.87 3.19 -22.24
N ASN A 25 6.18 2.91 -22.37
CA ASN A 25 6.68 1.55 -22.62
C ASN A 25 6.55 0.63 -21.40
N PHE A 26 6.70 1.16 -20.19
CA PHE A 26 6.52 0.43 -18.93
C PHE A 26 5.06 0.05 -18.69
N VAL A 27 4.15 1.02 -18.84
CA VAL A 27 2.70 0.81 -18.84
C VAL A 27 2.34 -0.22 -19.92
N HIS A 28 2.76 -0.06 -21.17
CA HIS A 28 2.48 -1.03 -22.22
C HIS A 28 3.03 -2.44 -21.92
N ARG A 29 4.21 -2.56 -21.27
CA ARG A 29 4.80 -3.85 -20.88
C ARG A 29 4.03 -4.51 -19.74
N ILE A 30 3.57 -3.73 -18.76
CA ILE A 30 2.70 -4.18 -17.67
C ILE A 30 1.36 -4.62 -18.25
N TRP A 31 0.67 -3.78 -19.01
CA TRP A 31 -0.61 -4.12 -19.64
C TRP A 31 -0.52 -5.38 -20.54
N SER A 32 0.60 -5.59 -21.25
CA SER A 32 0.83 -6.81 -22.04
C SER A 32 1.01 -8.08 -21.18
N GLN A 33 1.75 -7.99 -20.07
CA GLN A 33 1.90 -9.12 -19.14
C GLN A 33 0.60 -9.42 -18.36
N PHE A 34 -0.16 -8.39 -18.00
CA PHE A 34 -1.48 -8.50 -17.38
C PHE A 34 -2.52 -9.08 -18.34
N LEU A 35 -2.53 -8.68 -19.62
CA LEU A 35 -3.40 -9.27 -20.65
C LEU A 35 -3.09 -10.76 -20.87
N PHE A 36 -1.81 -11.14 -20.85
CA PHE A 36 -1.37 -12.52 -20.99
C PHE A 36 -1.75 -13.37 -19.77
N SER A 37 -1.58 -12.85 -18.55
CA SER A 37 -1.99 -13.52 -17.30
C SER A 37 -3.52 -13.68 -17.23
N MET A 38 -4.28 -12.66 -17.60
CA MET A 38 -5.74 -12.68 -17.64
C MET A 38 -6.27 -13.66 -18.71
N LEU A 39 -5.71 -13.65 -19.92
CA LEU A 39 -6.05 -14.64 -20.95
C LEU A 39 -5.69 -16.06 -20.51
N HIS A 40 -4.54 -16.26 -19.87
CA HIS A 40 -4.12 -17.57 -19.38
C HIS A 40 -5.06 -18.09 -18.29
N GLN A 41 -5.49 -17.25 -17.34
CA GLN A 41 -6.45 -17.64 -16.31
C GLN A 41 -7.85 -17.91 -16.87
N VAL A 42 -8.33 -17.11 -17.83
CA VAL A 42 -9.64 -17.32 -18.48
C VAL A 42 -9.64 -18.58 -19.34
N LEU A 43 -8.56 -18.83 -20.10
CA LEU A 43 -8.41 -20.03 -20.90
C LEU A 43 -8.29 -21.29 -20.04
N TRP A 44 -7.56 -21.24 -18.92
CA TRP A 44 -7.46 -22.35 -17.99
C TRP A 44 -8.81 -22.67 -17.32
N ARG A 45 -9.57 -21.63 -16.94
CA ARG A 45 -10.88 -21.78 -16.29
C ARG A 45 -11.98 -22.30 -17.21
N HIS A 46 -11.93 -22.01 -18.52
CA HIS A 46 -12.93 -22.47 -19.49
C HIS A 46 -12.54 -23.76 -20.25
N TYR A 47 -11.26 -23.98 -20.53
CA TYR A 47 -10.80 -25.10 -21.36
C TYR A 47 -9.95 -26.14 -20.61
N GLY A 48 -9.48 -25.83 -19.40
CA GLY A 48 -8.70 -26.75 -18.55
C GLY A 48 -9.40 -28.09 -18.24
N PRO A 49 -10.71 -28.13 -17.96
CA PRO A 49 -11.43 -29.38 -17.67
C PRO A 49 -11.54 -30.35 -18.86
N PHE A 50 -11.25 -29.92 -20.09
CA PHE A 50 -11.34 -30.76 -21.29
C PHE A 50 -10.04 -31.49 -21.64
N LEU A 51 -8.89 -31.09 -21.06
CA LEU A 51 -7.58 -31.63 -21.44
C LEU A 51 -7.07 -32.78 -20.57
N PHE A 52 -7.72 -33.09 -19.44
CA PHE A 52 -7.34 -34.23 -18.60
C PHE A 52 -8.56 -35.09 -18.24
N ARG A 53 -8.88 -36.04 -19.12
CA ARG A 53 -9.72 -37.20 -18.81
C ARG A 53 -9.00 -38.48 -19.20
N ALA A 54 -8.36 -39.10 -18.21
CA ALA A 54 -8.03 -40.52 -18.21
C ALA A 54 -8.54 -41.10 -16.89
N GLU A 55 -9.52 -42.02 -16.96
CA GLU A 55 -9.95 -42.80 -15.80
C GLU A 55 -8.85 -43.81 -15.38
N PRO A 56 -8.90 -44.39 -14.17
CA PRO A 56 -9.75 -45.58 -13.99
C PRO A 56 -10.47 -45.70 -12.62
N HIS A 57 -11.51 -46.53 -12.68
CA HIS A 57 -12.47 -46.99 -11.68
C HIS A 57 -11.91 -47.53 -10.34
N ILE A 58 -12.62 -47.26 -9.22
CA ILE A 58 -12.81 -48.21 -8.10
C ILE A 58 -14.24 -48.06 -7.51
N LYS A 59 -14.86 -49.21 -7.20
CA LYS A 59 -16.26 -49.42 -6.79
C LYS A 59 -16.56 -49.06 -5.32
N LEU A 60 -17.78 -48.56 -5.08
CA LEU A 60 -18.44 -48.37 -3.79
C LEU A 60 -18.99 -49.69 -3.20
N SER A 61 -19.03 -49.77 -1.86
CA SER A 61 -20.07 -50.52 -1.13
C SER A 61 -20.42 -49.81 0.19
N PRO A 62 -21.68 -49.89 0.70
CA PRO A 62 -22.14 -49.14 1.87
C PRO A 62 -22.19 -49.98 3.15
N ILE A 63 -22.00 -49.35 4.31
CA ILE A 63 -22.33 -49.92 5.63
C ILE A 63 -23.17 -48.90 6.43
N PRO A 64 -24.33 -49.27 7.01
CA PRO A 64 -25.24 -48.37 7.73
C PRO A 64 -25.18 -48.49 9.28
N GLY A 65 -25.68 -47.45 9.97
CA GLY A 65 -26.01 -47.41 11.41
C GLY A 65 -24.91 -46.77 12.27
N PHE A 66 -25.14 -45.86 13.21
CA PHE A 66 -26.25 -45.67 14.16
C PHE A 66 -26.36 -44.18 14.59
N ALA A 67 -27.56 -43.78 14.99
CA ALA A 67 -27.90 -42.46 15.54
C ALA A 67 -27.77 -42.39 17.08
N THR A 68 -28.10 -41.20 17.62
CA THR A 68 -28.39 -40.81 19.03
C THR A 68 -27.16 -40.22 19.80
N SER A 69 -27.22 -39.17 20.64
CA SER A 69 -28.30 -38.35 21.22
C SER A 69 -27.71 -37.17 22.04
N TYR A 70 -28.38 -36.00 22.03
CA TYR A 70 -28.56 -34.96 23.08
C TYR A 70 -27.40 -34.28 23.86
N GLY A 71 -27.52 -32.93 23.95
CA GLY A 71 -27.03 -32.05 25.03
C GLY A 71 -25.83 -31.18 24.63
N VAL A 72 -25.78 -29.84 24.76
CA VAL A 72 -26.46 -28.91 25.67
C VAL A 72 -26.43 -27.51 25.04
N LEU A 73 -27.59 -26.84 24.93
CA LEU A 73 -27.68 -25.39 24.76
C LEU A 73 -27.40 -24.73 26.13
N GLN A 74 -26.87 -23.51 26.10
CA GLN A 74 -26.99 -22.46 27.13
C GLN A 74 -25.75 -22.15 27.98
N CYS A 75 -25.03 -21.10 27.59
CA CYS A 75 -24.52 -20.09 28.52
C CYS A 75 -24.38 -18.74 27.78
N LEU A 76 -25.53 -18.11 27.54
CA LEU A 76 -25.65 -16.67 27.30
C LEU A 76 -26.00 -16.06 28.66
N GLY A 77 -25.15 -15.17 29.17
CA GLY A 77 -25.53 -14.28 30.27
C GLY A 77 -24.42 -14.00 31.28
N VAL A 78 -24.08 -12.72 31.39
CA VAL A 78 -23.30 -12.06 32.45
C VAL A 78 -21.79 -12.06 32.26
N LEU A 79 -21.29 -11.12 31.46
CA LEU A 79 -20.36 -10.08 31.93
C LEU A 79 -20.56 -8.84 31.04
N ASN A 80 -21.44 -7.96 31.49
CA ASN A 80 -21.60 -6.61 30.97
C ASN A 80 -20.56 -5.74 31.70
N PHE A 81 -19.37 -5.61 31.12
CA PHE A 81 -18.37 -4.61 31.50
C PHE A 81 -17.94 -3.89 30.22
N GLY A 82 -18.26 -2.60 30.14
CA GLY A 82 -17.69 -1.67 29.17
C GLY A 82 -18.40 -1.59 27.83
N LYS A 83 -19.53 -0.88 27.77
CA LYS A 83 -19.86 -0.14 26.54
C LYS A 83 -18.81 0.96 26.38
N ILE A 84 -17.92 0.81 25.41
CA ILE A 84 -17.72 1.66 24.21
C ILE A 84 -16.39 1.19 23.61
N ALA A 85 -16.44 0.19 22.74
CA ALA A 85 -15.58 0.18 21.57
C ALA A 85 -16.54 0.51 20.43
N MET A 86 -16.55 1.76 19.98
CA MET A 86 -17.13 2.04 18.67
C MET A 86 -16.30 1.25 17.68
N SER A 87 -16.91 0.31 16.96
CA SER A 87 -16.26 -0.26 15.79
C SER A 87 -16.16 0.87 14.79
N SER A 88 -15.02 1.55 14.77
CA SER A 88 -14.70 2.49 13.71
C SER A 88 -14.77 1.74 12.39
N GLN A 89 -15.46 2.31 11.40
CA GLN A 89 -15.38 1.78 10.04
C GLN A 89 -14.01 2.15 9.46
N SER A 90 -13.51 1.39 8.48
CA SER A 90 -12.21 1.68 7.85
C SER A 90 -12.19 3.09 7.26
N GLU A 91 -13.32 3.51 6.69
CA GLU A 91 -13.57 4.85 6.16
C GLU A 91 -13.36 5.96 7.20
N ASP A 92 -13.72 5.73 8.47
CA ASP A 92 -13.55 6.72 9.54
C ASP A 92 -12.08 6.87 9.99
N ILE A 93 -11.24 5.84 9.75
CA ILE A 93 -9.83 5.84 10.17
C ILE A 93 -8.92 6.26 9.02
N LEU A 94 -9.23 5.81 7.81
CA LEU A 94 -8.51 6.14 6.58
C LEU A 94 -9.09 7.41 5.95
N ASP A 95 -9.21 8.45 6.78
CA ASP A 95 -9.64 9.79 6.40
C ASP A 95 -8.56 10.82 6.77
N PHE A 96 -8.28 11.74 5.85
CA PHE A 96 -7.19 12.72 6.00
C PHE A 96 -7.42 13.63 7.21
N TYR A 97 -8.66 14.10 7.41
CA TYR A 97 -9.02 15.07 8.43
C TYR A 97 -9.15 14.42 9.82
N GLU A 98 -9.62 13.17 9.87
CA GLU A 98 -9.61 12.39 11.12
C GLU A 98 -8.18 12.09 11.57
N LEU A 99 -7.27 11.73 10.65
CA LEU A 99 -5.85 11.58 10.98
C LEU A 99 -5.25 12.91 11.46
N GLU A 100 -5.58 14.04 10.81
CA GLU A 100 -5.14 15.35 11.26
C GLU A 100 -5.57 15.64 12.71
N ALA A 101 -6.84 15.37 13.03
CA ALA A 101 -7.37 15.57 14.38
C ALA A 101 -6.65 14.71 15.44
N GLU A 102 -6.27 13.47 15.10
CA GLU A 102 -5.54 12.58 16.00
C GLU A 102 -4.07 12.97 16.16
N LEU A 103 -3.41 13.43 15.09
CA LEU A 103 -2.05 13.96 15.14
C LEU A 103 -1.96 15.22 16.01
N GLN A 104 -2.97 16.09 15.97
CA GLN A 104 -3.05 17.29 16.81
C GLN A 104 -3.15 16.96 18.31
N LYS A 105 -3.93 15.94 18.71
CA LYS A 105 -4.05 15.49 20.12
C LYS A 105 -2.71 15.05 20.72
N ILE A 106 -1.80 14.70 19.82
CA ILE A 106 -0.51 14.06 20.03
C ILE A 106 0.64 15.05 19.78
N GLU A 107 0.34 16.31 19.45
CA GLU A 107 1.33 17.36 19.13
C GLU A 107 2.38 16.88 18.11
N ALA A 108 1.95 16.08 17.11
CA ALA A 108 2.82 15.65 16.02
C ALA A 108 3.25 16.86 15.16
N LEU A 109 4.46 16.78 14.62
CA LEU A 109 4.98 17.77 13.67
C LEU A 109 4.72 17.37 12.22
N ALA A 110 4.57 16.08 11.95
CA ALA A 110 4.27 15.55 10.63
C ALA A 110 2.83 15.90 10.20
N THR A 111 2.65 16.11 8.90
CA THR A 111 1.32 16.26 8.29
C THR A 111 0.62 14.91 8.19
N PRO A 112 -0.72 14.86 7.94
CA PRO A 112 -1.43 13.59 7.78
C PRO A 112 -0.85 12.74 6.64
N SER A 113 -0.52 13.37 5.51
CA SER A 113 0.08 12.70 4.36
C SER A 113 1.48 12.17 4.65
N GLU A 114 2.35 12.96 5.29
CA GLU A 114 3.67 12.48 5.72
C GLU A 114 3.55 11.31 6.71
N ALA A 115 2.66 11.44 7.71
CA ALA A 115 2.43 10.42 8.72
C ALA A 115 1.94 9.09 8.13
N HIS A 116 0.99 9.15 7.20
CA HIS A 116 0.53 7.97 6.48
C HIS A 116 1.62 7.40 5.57
N GLY A 117 2.39 8.24 4.89
CA GLY A 117 3.56 7.85 4.12
C GLY A 117 4.56 7.05 4.95
N ILE A 118 4.94 7.55 6.12
CA ILE A 118 5.85 6.85 7.06
C ILE A 118 5.33 5.46 7.41
N LEU A 119 4.04 5.34 7.76
CA LEU A 119 3.41 4.06 8.05
C LEU A 119 3.50 3.10 6.84
N CYS A 120 3.10 3.56 5.65
CA CYS A 120 3.16 2.77 4.41
C CYS A 120 4.60 2.34 4.08
N GLY A 121 5.58 3.19 4.32
CA GLY A 121 7.01 2.89 4.15
C GLY A 121 7.48 1.80 5.10
N GLN A 122 7.14 1.89 6.38
CA GLN A 122 7.45 0.86 7.39
C GLN A 122 6.82 -0.49 7.03
N LEU A 123 5.53 -0.49 6.67
CA LEU A 123 4.81 -1.70 6.24
C LEU A 123 5.45 -2.30 4.98
N SER A 124 5.78 -1.46 3.99
CA SER A 124 6.45 -1.86 2.75
C SER A 124 7.84 -2.44 2.97
N ALA A 125 8.56 -1.99 3.99
CA ALA A 125 9.85 -2.55 4.35
C ALA A 125 9.74 -3.91 5.06
N GLY A 126 8.53 -4.46 5.27
CA GLY A 126 8.31 -5.74 5.94
C GLY A 126 8.52 -5.67 7.45
N PHE A 127 8.30 -4.49 8.05
CA PHE A 127 8.46 -4.27 9.48
C PHE A 127 7.41 -5.10 10.27
N LYS A 128 7.85 -6.26 10.77
CA LYS A 128 7.02 -7.17 11.59
C LYS A 128 7.39 -7.00 13.05
N SER A 129 6.57 -6.28 13.81
CA SER A 129 6.74 -6.17 15.26
C SER A 129 5.40 -6.19 15.99
N ASP A 130 5.45 -6.36 17.31
CA ASP A 130 4.29 -6.14 18.18
C ASP A 130 3.79 -4.70 18.00
N GLN A 131 2.46 -4.51 18.01
CA GLN A 131 1.85 -3.19 17.77
C GLN A 131 2.42 -2.10 18.67
N MET A 132 2.77 -2.44 19.92
CA MET A 132 3.31 -1.47 20.84
C MET A 132 4.77 -1.12 20.56
N VAL A 133 5.54 -2.07 20.04
CA VAL A 133 6.91 -1.81 19.57
C VAL A 133 6.86 -0.92 18.34
N TRP A 134 5.98 -1.25 17.38
CA TRP A 134 5.75 -0.41 16.20
C TRP A 134 5.40 1.03 16.59
N LEU A 135 4.44 1.24 17.47
CA LEU A 135 4.01 2.60 17.83
C LEU A 135 5.14 3.41 18.48
N LYS A 136 6.00 2.77 19.28
CA LYS A 136 7.18 3.42 19.86
C LYS A 136 8.24 3.83 18.85
N GLU A 137 8.29 3.17 17.69
CA GLU A 137 9.17 3.54 16.59
C GLU A 137 8.51 4.53 15.63
N TYR A 138 7.19 4.44 15.45
CA TYR A 138 6.42 5.33 14.58
C TYR A 138 6.32 6.77 15.13
N LEU A 139 5.94 6.94 16.40
CA LEU A 139 5.72 8.29 16.98
C LEU A 139 6.93 9.23 16.91
N PRO A 140 8.19 8.80 17.16
CA PRO A 140 9.35 9.66 16.98
C PRO A 140 9.53 10.16 15.54
N ASN A 141 9.16 9.36 14.53
CA ASN A 141 9.21 9.78 13.13
C ASN A 141 8.17 10.84 12.80
N LEU A 142 7.10 10.96 13.60
CA LEU A 142 6.11 12.04 13.51
C LEU A 142 6.54 13.32 14.25
N GLY A 143 7.72 13.35 14.86
CA GLY A 143 8.20 14.47 15.68
C GLY A 143 7.58 14.57 17.07
N VAL A 144 6.84 13.54 17.51
CA VAL A 144 6.16 13.50 18.80
C VAL A 144 7.17 13.37 19.94
N LYS A 145 7.01 14.21 20.97
CA LYS A 145 7.86 14.20 22.17
C LYS A 145 7.11 13.59 23.35
N GLY A 146 7.37 12.32 23.65
CA GLY A 146 6.78 11.67 24.81
C GLY A 146 6.52 10.20 24.59
N GLU A 147 6.00 9.53 25.62
CA GLU A 147 5.48 8.17 25.47
C GLU A 147 4.05 8.21 24.90
N PRO A 148 3.64 7.20 24.12
CA PRO A 148 2.30 7.07 23.57
C PRO A 148 1.21 7.29 24.62
N TRP A 149 0.33 8.27 24.41
CA TRP A 149 -0.77 8.58 25.32
C TRP A 149 -1.81 7.46 25.32
N GLU A 150 -2.22 7.00 26.51
CA GLU A 150 -3.14 5.86 26.67
C GLU A 150 -4.45 6.00 25.89
N ASN A 151 -4.90 7.22 25.60
CA ASN A 151 -6.17 7.50 24.94
C ASN A 151 -6.14 7.51 23.40
N THR A 152 -4.97 7.54 22.74
CA THR A 152 -4.87 7.58 21.27
C THR A 152 -4.25 6.33 20.65
N ARG A 153 -3.63 5.46 21.46
CA ARG A 153 -2.94 4.24 20.99
C ARG A 153 -3.83 3.33 20.13
N ASP A 154 -5.05 3.08 20.61
CA ASP A 154 -5.99 2.21 19.92
C ASP A 154 -6.42 2.76 18.54
N TRP A 155 -6.38 4.09 18.37
CA TRP A 155 -6.67 4.72 17.08
C TRP A 155 -5.52 4.47 16.10
N PHE A 156 -4.26 4.70 16.51
CA PHE A 156 -3.10 4.41 15.66
C PHE A 156 -2.92 2.92 15.35
N PHE A 157 -3.34 2.03 16.26
CA PHE A 157 -3.41 0.59 15.97
C PHE A 157 -4.43 0.25 14.89
N GLN A 158 -5.57 0.95 14.87
CA GLN A 158 -6.56 0.82 13.80
C GLN A 158 -6.03 1.39 12.49
N LEU A 159 -5.38 2.55 12.50
CA LEU A 159 -4.72 3.12 11.32
C LEU A 159 -3.75 2.11 10.70
N HIS A 160 -2.81 1.60 11.49
CA HIS A 160 -1.87 0.57 11.04
C HIS A 160 -2.60 -0.65 10.44
N LYS A 161 -3.62 -1.14 11.14
CA LYS A 161 -4.37 -2.32 10.71
C LYS A 161 -5.06 -2.08 9.37
N PHE A 162 -5.81 -1.00 9.23
CA PHE A 162 -6.58 -0.70 8.02
C PHE A 162 -5.67 -0.37 6.84
N THR A 163 -4.58 0.39 7.04
CA THR A 163 -3.57 0.62 5.99
C THR A 163 -2.95 -0.70 5.52
N LEU A 164 -2.65 -1.63 6.43
CA LEU A 164 -2.15 -2.95 6.05
C LEU A 164 -3.20 -3.75 5.27
N GLU A 165 -4.47 -3.71 5.69
CA GLU A 165 -5.58 -4.37 5.00
C GLU A 165 -5.74 -3.86 3.56
N GLU A 166 -5.60 -2.55 3.31
CA GLU A 166 -5.62 -1.99 1.95
C GLU A 166 -4.39 -2.37 1.11
N LEU A 167 -3.19 -2.39 1.72
CA LEU A 167 -1.95 -2.75 1.02
C LEU A 167 -1.91 -4.22 0.58
N VAL A 168 -2.58 -5.13 1.31
CA VAL A 168 -2.69 -6.56 0.96
C VAL A 168 -3.90 -6.88 0.08
N ASP A 169 -4.78 -5.91 -0.16
CA ASP A 169 -6.03 -6.14 -0.88
C ASP A 169 -5.80 -6.48 -2.35
N ASP A 170 -6.45 -7.56 -2.81
CA ASP A 170 -6.31 -8.07 -4.17
C ASP A 170 -7.08 -7.25 -5.21
N GLN A 171 -7.97 -6.36 -4.76
CA GLN A 171 -8.67 -5.38 -5.59
C GLN A 171 -7.89 -4.07 -5.76
N PHE A 172 -6.71 -3.95 -5.14
CA PHE A 172 -5.86 -2.75 -5.20
C PHE A 172 -6.59 -1.47 -4.74
N ASN A 173 -7.36 -1.53 -3.65
CA ASN A 173 -8.09 -0.37 -3.13
C ASN A 173 -7.23 0.65 -2.38
N PHE A 174 -5.97 0.32 -2.06
CA PHE A 174 -5.04 1.25 -1.40
C PHE A 174 -4.96 2.59 -2.11
N MET A 175 -5.11 3.67 -1.32
CA MET A 175 -4.90 5.05 -1.72
C MET A 175 -3.95 5.77 -0.75
N PRO A 176 -3.00 6.58 -1.24
CA PRO A 176 -2.31 7.53 -0.38
C PRO A 176 -3.31 8.48 0.27
N LEU A 177 -3.24 8.62 1.59
CA LEU A 177 -4.05 9.57 2.35
C LEU A 177 -3.62 11.01 2.06
N LEU A 178 -4.47 11.75 1.35
CA LEU A 178 -4.23 13.08 0.80
C LEU A 178 -5.48 13.96 1.03
N PRO A 179 -5.37 15.29 0.89
CA PRO A 179 -6.53 16.18 0.89
C PRO A 179 -7.52 15.81 -0.22
N ASP A 180 -8.76 16.29 -0.09
CA ASP A 180 -9.86 15.95 -0.98
C ASP A 180 -9.69 16.59 -2.37
N ASP A 181 -10.44 16.07 -3.35
CA ASP A 181 -10.45 16.56 -4.73
C ASP A 181 -11.04 17.99 -4.89
N GLU A 182 -11.66 18.52 -3.84
CA GLU A 182 -12.11 19.91 -3.77
C GLU A 182 -11.04 20.89 -3.25
N ASP A 183 -9.95 20.37 -2.65
CA ASP A 183 -8.84 21.21 -2.18
C ASP A 183 -7.98 21.73 -3.35
N PRO A 184 -7.28 22.87 -3.19
CA PRO A 184 -6.40 23.41 -4.22
C PRO A 184 -5.33 22.40 -4.72
N LEU A 185 -5.05 22.42 -6.02
CA LEU A 185 -4.11 21.49 -6.66
C LEU A 185 -2.70 21.58 -6.07
N ASP A 186 -2.23 22.79 -5.75
CA ASP A 186 -0.94 23.02 -5.09
C ASP A 186 -0.88 22.38 -3.70
N ALA A 187 -1.96 22.48 -2.93
CA ALA A 187 -2.09 21.82 -1.62
C ALA A 187 -2.05 20.28 -1.76
N ARG A 188 -2.80 19.72 -2.72
CA ARG A 188 -2.79 18.28 -3.01
C ARG A 188 -1.43 17.77 -3.49
N LEU A 189 -0.76 18.53 -4.35
CA LEU A 189 0.58 18.18 -4.83
C LEU A 189 1.61 18.24 -3.71
N GLY A 190 1.55 19.27 -2.86
CA GLY A 190 2.38 19.39 -1.66
C GLY A 190 2.20 18.20 -0.72
N ALA A 191 0.95 17.82 -0.46
CA ALA A 191 0.63 16.65 0.35
C ALA A 191 1.15 15.34 -0.27
N LEU A 192 1.09 15.19 -1.60
CA LEU A 192 1.67 14.03 -2.28
C LEU A 192 3.19 13.98 -2.17
N ALA A 193 3.87 15.12 -2.27
CA ALA A 193 5.32 15.22 -2.07
C ALA A 193 5.70 14.86 -0.61
N GLU A 194 4.95 15.34 0.37
CA GLU A 194 5.09 14.97 1.79
C GLU A 194 4.84 13.48 2.03
N TRP A 195 3.81 12.91 1.40
CA TRP A 195 3.54 11.46 1.46
C TRP A 195 4.73 10.66 0.93
N CYS A 196 5.32 11.07 -0.20
CA CYS A 196 6.50 10.43 -0.78
C CYS A 196 7.73 10.55 0.14
N SER A 197 7.94 11.73 0.74
CA SER A 197 9.00 11.95 1.74
C SER A 197 8.84 11.00 2.93
N GLY A 198 7.62 10.94 3.48
CA GLY A 198 7.28 10.05 4.58
C GLY A 198 7.49 8.58 4.22
N PHE A 199 7.05 8.15 3.04
CA PHE A 199 7.25 6.77 2.56
C PHE A 199 8.73 6.37 2.55
N LEU A 200 9.60 7.24 2.02
CA LEU A 200 11.04 6.99 2.00
C LEU A 200 11.64 6.95 3.41
N ALA A 201 11.21 7.85 4.30
CA ALA A 201 11.65 7.87 5.68
C ALA A 201 11.26 6.58 6.43
N GLY A 202 10.01 6.15 6.30
CA GLY A 202 9.51 4.91 6.90
C GLY A 202 10.18 3.67 6.34
N PHE A 203 10.36 3.60 5.01
CA PHE A 203 10.99 2.47 4.35
C PHE A 203 12.47 2.33 4.73
N GLY A 204 13.21 3.45 4.78
CA GLY A 204 14.61 3.46 5.20
C GLY A 204 14.82 3.23 6.70
N GLY A 205 13.84 3.61 7.53
CA GLY A 205 13.88 3.49 8.99
C GLY A 205 13.70 2.07 9.52
N ALA A 206 13.06 1.18 8.75
CA ALA A 206 12.76 -0.20 9.15
C ALA A 206 14.00 -1.14 9.18
N GLY A 207 15.18 -0.64 8.82
CA GLY A 207 16.46 -1.35 8.93
C GLY A 207 17.26 -1.36 7.63
N ALA A 208 18.58 -1.54 7.76
CA ALA A 208 19.48 -1.57 6.62
C ALA A 208 19.29 -2.87 5.80
N ARG A 209 18.77 -2.73 4.58
CA ARG A 209 18.79 -3.76 3.55
C ARG A 209 20.07 -3.68 2.74
N LYS A 210 20.55 -4.82 2.26
CA LYS A 210 21.71 -4.82 1.37
C LYS A 210 21.29 -4.38 -0.04
N PRO A 211 22.15 -3.66 -0.78
CA PRO A 211 21.84 -3.24 -2.15
C PRO A 211 21.44 -4.41 -3.07
N GLU A 212 21.96 -5.61 -2.83
CA GLU A 212 21.66 -6.80 -3.63
C GLU A 212 20.25 -7.37 -3.39
N GLU A 213 19.54 -6.91 -2.37
CA GLU A 213 18.17 -7.33 -2.07
C GLU A 213 17.12 -6.59 -2.91
N PHE A 214 17.51 -5.53 -3.60
CA PHE A 214 16.58 -4.71 -4.39
C PHE A 214 16.59 -5.12 -5.87
N THR A 215 15.40 -5.26 -6.45
CA THR A 215 15.28 -5.32 -7.91
C THR A 215 15.58 -3.95 -8.57
N GLU A 216 15.88 -3.97 -9.87
CA GLU A 216 16.03 -2.73 -10.64
C GLU A 216 14.74 -1.91 -10.67
N ASP A 217 13.59 -2.58 -10.72
CA ASP A 217 12.27 -1.93 -10.73
C ASP A 217 12.01 -1.26 -9.37
N ALA A 218 12.30 -1.93 -8.25
CA ALA A 218 12.21 -1.33 -6.90
C ALA A 218 13.13 -0.12 -6.72
N LEU A 219 14.39 -0.21 -7.17
CA LEU A 219 15.33 0.92 -7.10
C LEU A 219 14.88 2.10 -7.97
N THR A 220 14.24 1.82 -9.11
CA THR A 220 13.69 2.86 -9.99
C THR A 220 12.50 3.54 -9.33
N ALA A 221 11.55 2.77 -8.82
CA ALA A 221 10.39 3.31 -8.10
C ALA A 221 10.80 4.17 -6.89
N LEU A 222 11.75 3.71 -6.07
CA LEU A 222 12.26 4.48 -4.93
C LEU A 222 12.94 5.79 -5.36
N ARG A 223 13.66 5.80 -6.48
CA ARG A 223 14.25 7.03 -7.03
C ARG A 223 13.20 7.99 -7.56
N ASP A 224 12.17 7.48 -8.23
CA ASP A 224 11.10 8.30 -8.76
C ASP A 224 10.26 8.91 -7.64
N ILE A 225 9.91 8.14 -6.60
CA ILE A 225 9.29 8.64 -5.36
C ILE A 225 10.17 9.73 -4.73
N GLN A 226 11.51 9.55 -4.73
CA GLN A 226 12.43 10.58 -4.24
C GLN A 226 12.38 11.86 -5.08
N GLN A 227 12.26 11.76 -6.42
CA GLN A 227 12.10 12.96 -7.26
C GLN A 227 10.77 13.65 -6.96
N ILE A 228 9.68 12.90 -6.84
CA ILE A 228 8.34 13.44 -6.54
C ILE A 228 8.31 14.14 -5.18
N SER A 229 9.01 13.61 -4.17
CA SER A 229 9.12 14.24 -2.85
C SER A 229 9.81 15.62 -2.84
N GLN A 230 10.45 16.00 -3.95
CA GLN A 230 11.19 17.26 -4.09
C GLN A 230 10.52 18.22 -5.08
N VAL A 231 9.32 17.89 -5.56
CA VAL A 231 8.55 18.76 -6.45
C VAL A 231 8.15 20.02 -5.69
N ASP A 232 8.28 21.16 -6.36
CA ASP A 232 7.77 22.44 -5.87
C ASP A 232 6.24 22.46 -6.08
N PRO A 233 5.45 22.58 -5.01
CA PRO A 233 3.99 22.63 -5.13
C PRO A 233 3.49 23.94 -5.75
N GLU A 234 4.32 24.98 -5.87
CA GLU A 234 3.95 26.20 -6.59
C GLU A 234 3.88 25.92 -8.10
N ILE A 235 2.72 25.45 -8.57
CA ILE A 235 2.42 25.28 -10.00
C ILE A 235 1.69 26.53 -10.51
N ASP A 236 2.11 27.06 -11.66
CA ASP A 236 1.24 27.93 -12.45
C ASP A 236 0.05 27.08 -12.89
N GLU A 237 -1.19 27.46 -12.53
CA GLU A 237 -2.42 26.74 -12.88
C GLU A 237 -2.56 26.57 -14.41
N GLU A 238 -1.97 25.51 -14.96
CA GLU A 238 -2.13 25.11 -16.35
C GLU A 238 -3.35 24.19 -16.50
N GLU A 239 -4.03 24.28 -17.64
CA GLU A 239 -5.25 23.52 -17.96
C GLU A 239 -5.04 21.98 -17.92
N ASP A 240 -3.80 21.51 -17.91
CA ASP A 240 -3.40 20.08 -17.85
C ASP A 240 -2.90 19.62 -16.45
N GLY A 241 -2.86 20.52 -15.46
CA GLY A 241 -2.30 20.21 -14.13
C GLY A 241 -3.02 19.09 -13.39
N GLU A 242 -4.35 19.01 -13.52
CA GLU A 242 -5.18 17.98 -12.87
C GLU A 242 -4.95 16.59 -13.45
N ALA A 243 -4.83 16.50 -14.78
CA ALA A 243 -4.55 15.22 -15.44
C ALA A 243 -3.15 14.72 -15.09
N ALA A 244 -2.16 15.62 -15.11
CA ALA A 244 -0.79 15.31 -14.71
C ALA A 244 -0.72 14.86 -13.24
N TYR A 245 -1.41 15.55 -12.33
CA TYR A 245 -1.49 15.16 -10.93
C TYR A 245 -2.07 13.76 -10.75
N PHE A 246 -3.19 13.45 -11.42
CA PHE A 246 -3.79 12.12 -11.35
C PHE A 246 -2.85 11.01 -11.85
N GLU A 247 -2.10 11.26 -12.93
CA GLU A 247 -1.09 10.31 -13.43
C GLU A 247 0.03 10.07 -12.42
N VAL A 248 0.53 11.14 -11.78
CA VAL A 248 1.58 11.03 -10.75
C VAL A 248 1.05 10.32 -9.50
N LEU A 249 -0.17 10.62 -9.06
CA LEU A 249 -0.81 9.95 -7.93
C LEU A 249 -0.94 8.45 -8.18
N GLU A 250 -1.46 8.05 -9.34
CA GLU A 250 -1.61 6.63 -9.69
C GLU A 250 -0.25 5.93 -9.80
N TYR A 251 0.77 6.62 -10.34
CA TYR A 251 2.14 6.10 -10.34
C TYR A 251 2.64 5.83 -8.93
N VAL A 252 2.53 6.80 -8.01
CA VAL A 252 2.98 6.67 -6.61
C VAL A 252 2.26 5.52 -5.92
N ARG A 253 0.94 5.42 -6.11
CA ARG A 253 0.11 4.34 -5.57
C ARG A 253 0.58 2.97 -6.02
N MET A 254 0.79 2.78 -7.31
CA MET A 254 1.25 1.51 -7.87
C MET A 254 2.71 1.19 -7.50
N ALA A 255 3.57 2.20 -7.42
CA ALA A 255 4.94 2.05 -6.95
C ALA A 255 4.98 1.56 -5.49
N ALA A 256 4.16 2.13 -4.62
CA ALA A 256 4.03 1.71 -3.22
C ALA A 256 3.56 0.26 -3.09
N LEU A 257 2.50 -0.13 -3.82
CA LEU A 257 1.98 -1.51 -3.85
C LEU A 257 3.01 -2.51 -4.38
N MET A 258 3.78 -2.13 -5.41
CA MET A 258 4.84 -2.95 -5.96
C MET A 258 5.96 -3.17 -4.93
N ILE A 259 6.44 -2.09 -4.29
CA ILE A 259 7.48 -2.16 -3.25
C ILE A 259 6.98 -3.02 -2.08
N PHE A 260 5.74 -2.80 -1.61
CA PHE A 260 5.13 -3.63 -0.57
C PHE A 260 5.12 -5.11 -0.94
N THR A 261 4.70 -5.44 -2.17
CA THR A 261 4.64 -6.82 -2.66
C THR A 261 6.02 -7.46 -2.76
N GLU A 262 7.05 -6.69 -3.08
CA GLU A 262 8.42 -7.20 -3.20
C GLU A 262 9.06 -7.50 -1.84
N PHE A 263 8.86 -6.63 -0.84
CA PHE A 263 9.64 -6.67 0.40
C PHE A 263 8.86 -7.12 1.64
N ALA A 264 7.53 -7.00 1.64
CA ALA A 264 6.69 -7.31 2.80
C ALA A 264 5.84 -8.57 2.62
N LEU A 265 5.37 -8.83 1.39
CA LEU A 265 4.65 -10.07 1.07
C LEU A 265 5.61 -11.25 0.97
N ASP A 266 5.53 -12.14 1.95
CA ASP A 266 6.33 -13.36 2.00
C ASP A 266 5.90 -14.33 0.90
N ARG A 267 6.70 -14.47 -0.17
CA ARG A 267 6.37 -15.35 -1.32
C ARG A 267 6.24 -16.82 -0.92
N ASP A 268 6.78 -17.23 0.22
CA ASP A 268 6.65 -18.59 0.75
C ASP A 268 5.25 -18.94 1.26
N SER A 269 4.37 -17.94 1.46
CA SER A 269 2.96 -18.16 1.79
C SER A 269 2.08 -18.47 0.57
N VAL A 270 2.59 -18.24 -0.65
CA VAL A 270 1.85 -18.37 -1.93
C VAL A 270 2.16 -19.69 -2.64
N VAL A 271 3.30 -20.33 -2.34
CA VAL A 271 3.65 -21.65 -2.89
C VAL A 271 3.31 -22.73 -1.85
N PRO A 272 2.32 -23.61 -2.10
CA PRO A 272 2.05 -24.73 -1.21
C PRO A 272 3.34 -25.57 -1.04
N PRO A 273 3.64 -26.05 0.18
CA PRO A 273 4.79 -26.93 0.39
C PRO A 273 4.67 -28.15 -0.53
N GLY A 274 5.53 -28.22 -1.56
CA GLY A 274 5.57 -29.35 -2.50
C GLY A 274 5.39 -29.01 -3.98
N ALA A 275 5.32 -27.74 -4.40
CA ALA A 275 5.42 -27.40 -5.82
C ALA A 275 6.81 -27.76 -6.36
N THR A 276 6.93 -28.96 -6.91
CA THR A 276 8.16 -29.43 -7.57
C THR A 276 8.17 -28.81 -8.96
N ILE A 277 9.19 -28.00 -9.24
CA ILE A 277 9.42 -27.45 -10.58
C ILE A 277 9.80 -28.63 -11.49
N HIS A 278 8.94 -28.96 -12.45
CA HIS A 278 9.19 -29.94 -13.51
C HIS A 278 9.49 -29.24 -14.83
#